data_AF-A0A5J4SLR6-F1
#
_entry.id   AF-A0A5J4SLR6-F1
#
_cell.length_a   1.000
_cell.length_b   1.000
_cell.length_c   1.000
_cell.angle_alpha   90.00
_cell.angle_beta   90.00
_cell.angle_gamma   90.00
#
_symmetry.space_group_name_H-M   'P 1'
#
loop_
_entity.id
_entity.type
_entity.pdbx_description
1 polymer ?
#
loop_
_entity_poly.entity_id
_entity_poly.type
_entity_poly.pdbx_seq_one_letter_code
_entity_poly.pdbx_strand_id
1 'polypeptide(L)'
;MKTLDEKQRKEIADEVFKSYPRVQKVIVAADGQAFIADENDLAAKSHSKHNRYKKELELYTFRRTEPEKETSEKENPATVKEIIAQIEAAGTTEAVQAILEKEQNQEKPRKSVTEAATKKLETLEKQPS
;
A
#
# COMPACT_ATOMS: atom_id res chain seq x y z
N MET A 1 1.68 -35.98 -5.50
CA MET A 1 2.51 -34.76 -5.46
C MET A 1 2.28 -34.15 -4.09
N LYS A 2 3.32 -33.92 -3.29
CA LYS A 2 3.15 -33.30 -1.98
C LYS A 2 3.05 -31.80 -2.23
N THR A 3 1.83 -31.25 -2.16
CA THR A 3 1.62 -29.81 -2.24
C THR A 3 2.11 -29.20 -0.94
N LEU A 4 2.96 -28.18 -1.04
CA LEU A 4 3.36 -27.43 0.15
C LEU A 4 2.17 -26.67 0.74
N ASP A 5 2.23 -26.40 2.02
CA ASP A 5 1.29 -25.47 2.66
C ASP A 5 1.73 -24.02 2.42
N GLU A 6 0.81 -23.08 2.61
CA GLU A 6 1.07 -21.65 2.37
C GLU A 6 2.22 -21.11 3.22
N LYS A 7 2.30 -21.56 4.48
CA LYS A 7 3.39 -21.20 5.40
C LYS A 7 4.76 -21.62 4.86
N GLN A 8 4.87 -22.83 4.32
CA GLN A 8 6.12 -23.36 3.78
C GLN A 8 6.54 -22.59 2.52
N ARG A 9 5.59 -22.25 1.64
CA ARG A 9 5.89 -21.42 0.46
C ARG A 9 6.40 -20.04 0.84
N LYS A 10 5.83 -19.43 1.88
CA LYS A 10 6.27 -18.13 2.39
C LYS A 10 7.68 -18.21 2.99
N GLU A 11 7.97 -19.23 3.79
CA GLU A 11 9.31 -19.45 4.34
C GLU A 11 10.37 -19.58 3.23
N ILE A 12 10.07 -20.31 2.15
CA ILE A 12 10.95 -20.43 0.98
C ILE A 12 11.15 -19.06 0.30
N ALA A 13 10.07 -18.30 0.09
CA ALA A 13 10.17 -16.97 -0.52
C ALA A 13 11.02 -16.02 0.34
N ASP A 14 10.82 -16.02 1.66
CA ASP A 14 11.59 -15.21 2.61
C ASP A 14 13.07 -15.59 2.62
N GLU A 15 13.41 -16.87 2.52
CA GLU A 15 14.79 -17.35 2.41
C GLU A 15 15.46 -16.86 1.11
N VAL A 16 14.72 -16.87 0.00
CA VAL A 16 15.19 -16.30 -1.28
C VAL A 16 15.40 -14.80 -1.14
N PHE A 17 14.49 -14.04 -0.54
CA PHE A 17 14.68 -12.60 -0.34
C PHE A 17 15.86 -12.26 0.57
N LYS A 18 16.13 -13.08 1.60
CA LYS A 18 17.31 -12.96 2.46
C LYS A 18 18.61 -13.19 1.68
N SER A 19 18.61 -14.22 0.82
CA SER A 19 19.77 -14.60 0.02
C SER A 19 20.04 -13.64 -1.15
N TYR A 20 18.98 -13.01 -1.67
CA TYR A 20 19.04 -12.10 -2.81
C TYR A 20 18.46 -10.72 -2.46
N PRO A 21 19.24 -9.83 -1.82
CA PRO A 21 18.76 -8.57 -1.26
C PRO A 21 18.32 -7.51 -2.28
N ARG A 22 18.49 -7.75 -3.57
CA ARG A 22 18.03 -6.84 -4.63
C ARG A 22 16.73 -7.30 -5.28
N VAL A 23 16.32 -8.53 -5.00
CA VAL A 23 15.13 -9.12 -5.60
C VAL A 23 13.87 -8.54 -4.97
N GLN A 24 12.91 -8.19 -5.82
CA GLN A 24 11.63 -7.60 -5.49
C GLN A 24 10.47 -8.59 -5.66
N LYS A 25 10.63 -9.58 -6.53
CA LYS A 25 9.60 -10.56 -6.86
C LYS A 25 10.16 -11.97 -6.96
N VAL A 26 9.53 -12.88 -6.23
CA VAL A 26 9.83 -14.32 -6.24
C VAL A 26 8.55 -15.09 -6.48
N ILE A 27 8.59 -16.12 -7.31
CA ILE A 27 7.47 -17.02 -7.57
C ILE A 27 7.85 -18.39 -7.04
N VAL A 28 7.02 -18.97 -6.19
CA VAL A 28 7.19 -20.33 -5.66
C VAL A 28 6.12 -21.23 -6.28
N ALA A 29 6.54 -22.30 -6.93
CA ALA A 29 5.64 -23.31 -7.48
C ALA A 29 5.13 -24.27 -6.38
N ALA A 30 3.99 -24.92 -6.62
CA ALA A 30 3.37 -25.84 -5.66
C ALA A 30 4.24 -27.02 -5.21
N ASP A 31 5.27 -27.36 -6.00
CA ASP A 31 6.28 -28.38 -5.72
C ASP A 31 7.47 -27.88 -4.88
N GLY A 32 7.51 -26.59 -4.56
CA GLY A 32 8.54 -25.95 -3.75
C GLY A 32 9.67 -25.29 -4.51
N GLN A 33 9.65 -25.33 -5.84
CA GLN A 33 10.68 -24.65 -6.62
C GLN A 33 10.44 -23.14 -6.64
N ALA A 34 11.44 -22.36 -6.23
CA ALA A 34 11.40 -20.90 -6.24
C ALA A 34 12.10 -20.33 -7.49
N PHE A 35 11.56 -19.22 -8.00
CA PHE A 35 12.03 -18.52 -9.19
C PHE A 35 12.09 -17.02 -8.88
N ILE A 36 13.24 -16.39 -9.13
CA ILE A 36 13.38 -14.94 -9.11
C ILE A 36 12.71 -14.39 -10.38
N ALA A 37 11.80 -13.43 -10.22
CA ALA A 37 10.85 -13.03 -11.25
C ALA A 37 10.75 -11.49 -11.40
N ASP A 38 11.84 -10.77 -11.11
CA ASP A 38 11.90 -9.31 -11.19
C ASP A 38 11.64 -8.78 -12.60
N GLU A 39 12.30 -9.38 -13.59
CA GLU A 39 12.19 -8.95 -14.99
C GLU A 39 11.10 -9.72 -15.74
N ASN A 40 11.00 -11.03 -15.54
CA ASN A 40 10.00 -11.87 -16.20
C ASN A 40 9.69 -13.17 -15.43
N ASP A 41 8.56 -13.79 -15.80
CA ASP A 41 8.03 -14.99 -15.14
C ASP A 41 8.17 -16.23 -16.03
N LEU A 42 8.99 -16.17 -17.09
CA LEU A 42 9.05 -17.21 -18.13
C LEU A 42 9.55 -18.53 -17.57
N ALA A 43 10.55 -18.49 -16.68
CA ALA A 43 11.09 -19.69 -16.05
C ALA A 43 10.03 -20.40 -15.19
N ALA A 44 9.30 -19.65 -14.36
CA ALA A 44 8.24 -20.19 -13.51
C ALA A 44 7.08 -20.76 -14.35
N LYS A 45 6.64 -20.03 -15.39
CA LYS A 45 5.58 -20.48 -16.30
C LYS A 45 5.98 -21.72 -17.09
N SER A 46 7.22 -21.78 -17.57
CA SER A 46 7.74 -22.94 -18.28
C SER A 46 7.80 -24.15 -17.36
N HIS A 47 8.29 -23.99 -16.14
CA HIS A 47 8.32 -25.05 -15.13
C HIS A 47 6.92 -25.56 -14.78
N SER A 48 5.98 -24.63 -14.57
CA SER A 48 4.58 -24.99 -14.30
C SER A 48 4.00 -25.87 -15.41
N LYS A 49 4.19 -25.52 -16.68
CA LYS A 49 3.60 -26.22 -17.83
C LYS A 49 4.34 -27.50 -18.24
N HIS A 50 5.66 -27.52 -18.13
CA HIS A 50 6.52 -28.58 -18.65
C HIS A 50 7.20 -29.40 -17.55
N ASN A 51 6.63 -29.44 -16.34
CA ASN A 51 7.19 -30.24 -15.26
C ASN A 51 7.23 -31.74 -15.61
N ARG A 52 8.00 -32.49 -14.81
CA ARG A 52 8.14 -33.95 -14.96
C ARG A 52 6.81 -34.71 -14.97
N TYR A 53 5.79 -34.16 -14.32
CA TYR A 53 4.49 -34.77 -14.16
C TYR A 53 3.48 -34.38 -15.25
N LYS A 54 3.88 -33.51 -16.19
CA LYS A 54 3.05 -32.94 -17.27
C LYS A 54 1.70 -32.38 -16.78
N LYS A 55 1.67 -31.87 -15.55
CA LYS A 55 0.50 -31.24 -14.94
C LYS A 55 0.85 -29.81 -14.58
N GLU A 56 0.01 -28.87 -14.98
CA GLU A 56 0.22 -27.46 -14.69
C GLU A 56 0.29 -27.23 -13.17
N LEU A 57 1.37 -26.60 -12.71
CA LEU A 57 1.53 -26.28 -11.29
C LEU A 57 1.00 -24.90 -10.98
N GLU A 58 0.36 -24.78 -9.83
CA GLU A 58 0.04 -23.47 -9.28
C GLU A 58 1.32 -22.72 -8.93
N LEU A 59 1.33 -21.44 -9.29
CA LEU A 59 2.43 -20.52 -9.07
C LEU A 59 1.98 -19.45 -8.07
N TYR A 60 2.73 -19.31 -7.00
CA TYR A 60 2.45 -18.36 -5.92
C TYR A 60 3.45 -17.22 -6.00
N THR A 61 2.96 -16.00 -6.22
CA THR A 61 3.83 -14.83 -6.34
C THR A 61 3.97 -14.15 -4.99
N PHE A 62 5.22 -13.97 -4.58
CA PHE A 62 5.61 -13.21 -3.40
C PHE A 62 6.37 -11.98 -3.88
N ARG A 63 6.03 -10.82 -3.32
CA ARG A 63 6.78 -9.60 -3.51
C ARG A 63 7.45 -9.25 -2.20
N ARG A 64 8.66 -8.74 -2.29
CA ARG A 64 9.29 -8.09 -1.17
C ARG A 64 8.46 -6.85 -0.86
N THR A 65 7.65 -6.95 0.19
CA THR A 65 7.23 -5.74 0.88
C THR A 65 8.53 -5.15 1.41
N GLU A 66 8.86 -3.92 1.02
CA GLU A 66 9.91 -3.19 1.73
C GLU A 66 9.67 -3.38 3.23
N PRO A 67 10.72 -3.53 4.07
CA PRO A 67 10.49 -3.35 5.48
C PRO A 67 9.83 -1.98 5.58
N GLU A 68 8.58 -1.98 6.04
CA GLU A 68 7.92 -0.76 6.43
C GLU A 68 8.95 -0.03 7.31
N LYS A 69 9.55 1.05 6.80
CA LYS A 69 9.74 2.20 7.69
C LYS A 69 8.39 2.33 8.33
N GLU A 70 8.31 2.18 9.64
CA GLU A 70 7.11 2.35 10.45
C GLU A 70 6.24 3.47 9.87
N THR A 71 5.32 3.10 8.99
CA THR A 71 4.25 3.95 8.51
C THR A 71 3.06 3.30 9.14
N SER A 72 2.78 3.77 10.35
CA SER A 72 1.45 4.10 10.83
C SER A 72 0.35 3.54 9.94
N GLU A 73 -0.50 2.70 10.54
CA GLU A 73 -1.85 2.34 10.08
C GLU A 73 -2.27 3.12 8.84
N LYS A 74 -2.54 2.40 7.74
CA LYS A 74 -3.27 2.95 6.61
C LYS A 74 -4.67 3.39 7.08
N GLU A 75 -4.75 4.54 7.74
CA GLU A 75 -5.87 5.43 7.60
C GLU A 75 -5.94 5.71 6.11
N ASN A 76 -7.01 5.23 5.46
CA ASN A 76 -7.30 5.64 4.09
C ASN A 76 -7.16 7.16 4.05
N PRO A 77 -6.35 7.74 3.14
CA PRO A 77 -6.13 9.17 3.12
C PRO A 77 -7.50 9.81 3.00
N ALA A 78 -7.89 10.57 4.04
CA ALA A 78 -9.24 11.11 4.16
C ALA A 78 -9.63 11.73 2.82
N THR A 79 -10.76 11.28 2.30
CA THR A 79 -11.31 11.80 1.06
C THR A 79 -11.61 13.28 1.23
N VAL A 80 -11.63 14.03 0.13
CA VAL A 80 -11.95 15.47 0.15
C VAL A 80 -13.24 15.75 0.93
N LYS A 81 -14.24 14.86 0.82
CA LYS A 81 -15.52 14.97 1.52
C LYS A 81 -15.38 14.84 3.04
N GLU A 82 -14.54 13.93 3.52
CA GLU A 82 -14.31 13.73 4.95
C GLU A 82 -13.57 14.91 5.56
N ILE A 83 -12.58 15.46 4.87
CA ILE A 83 -11.84 16.64 5.33
C ILE A 83 -12.75 17.87 5.38
N ILE A 84 -13.61 18.07 4.37
CA ILE A 84 -14.60 19.15 4.38
C ILE A 84 -15.59 18.98 5.53
N ALA A 85 -16.08 17.76 5.80
CA ALA A 85 -16.96 17.50 6.93
C ALA A 85 -16.28 17.81 8.28
N GLN A 86 -14.98 17.52 8.42
CA GLN A 86 -14.20 17.90 9.61
C GLN A 86 -14.06 19.42 9.75
N ILE A 87 -13.85 20.15 8.65
CA ILE A 87 -13.82 21.62 8.64
C ILE A 87 -15.18 22.19 9.06
N GLU A 88 -16.29 21.63 8.58
CA GLU A 88 -17.64 22.09 8.94
C GLU A 88 -17.98 21.80 10.41
N ALA A 89 -17.57 20.62 10.91
CA ALA A 89 -17.73 20.21 12.30
C ALA A 89 -16.81 20.96 13.28
N ALA A 90 -15.69 21.52 12.79
CA ALA A 90 -14.80 22.31 13.61
C ALA A 90 -15.50 23.60 14.10
N GLY A 91 -15.64 23.73 15.41
CA GLY A 91 -16.26 24.88 16.07
C GLY A 91 -15.30 26.02 16.43
N THR A 92 -13.99 25.83 16.23
CA THR A 92 -12.93 26.77 16.63
C THR A 92 -12.03 27.10 15.45
N THR A 93 -11.57 28.36 15.39
CA THR A 93 -10.64 28.84 14.35
C THR A 93 -9.32 28.05 14.34
N GLU A 94 -8.77 27.70 15.51
CA GLU A 94 -7.53 26.93 15.65
C GLU A 94 -7.61 25.55 14.98
N ALA A 95 -8.73 24.83 15.15
CA ALA A 95 -8.93 23.52 14.55
C ALA A 95 -9.02 23.58 13.02
N VAL A 96 -9.68 24.61 12.48
CA VAL A 96 -9.78 24.82 11.02
C VAL A 96 -8.42 25.20 10.44
N GLN A 97 -7.66 26.04 11.15
CA GLN A 97 -6.32 26.45 10.73
C GLN A 97 -5.34 25.29 10.72
N ALA A 98 -5.38 24.40 11.72
CA ALA A 98 -4.57 23.19 11.73
C ALA A 98 -4.85 22.27 10.53
N ILE A 99 -6.11 22.18 10.07
CA ILE A 99 -6.47 21.41 8.87
C ILE A 99 -5.91 22.10 7.60
N LEU A 100 -6.01 23.43 7.53
CA LEU A 100 -5.49 24.21 6.42
C LEU A 100 -3.96 24.07 6.27
N GLU A 101 -3.22 24.18 7.37
CA GLU A 101 -1.75 24.02 7.38
C GLU A 101 -1.32 22.62 6.97
N LYS A 102 -2.02 21.58 7.46
CA LYS A 102 -1.79 20.20 7.04
C LYS A 102 -2.03 20.00 5.55
N GLU A 103 -3.05 20.64 4.99
CA GLU A 103 -3.36 20.55 3.56
C GLU A 103 -2.35 21.32 2.70
N GLN A 104 -1.90 22.49 3.15
CA GLN A 104 -0.89 23.30 2.45
C GLN A 104 0.50 22.66 2.44
N ASN A 105 0.83 21.87 3.47
CA ASN A 105 2.08 21.11 3.54
C ASN A 105 2.10 19.86 2.64
N GLN A 106 1.01 19.56 1.92
CA GLN A 106 0.99 18.50 0.92
C GLN A 106 1.63 18.97 -0.39
N GLU A 107 2.25 18.05 -1.13
CA GLU A 107 2.86 18.32 -2.44
C GLU A 107 1.84 18.85 -3.48
N LYS A 108 0.56 18.51 -3.31
CA LYS A 108 -0.56 18.97 -4.13
C LYS A 108 -1.77 19.33 -3.25
N PRO A 109 -1.86 20.56 -2.73
CA PRO A 109 -2.99 20.98 -1.91
C PRO A 109 -4.30 20.95 -2.70
N ARG A 110 -5.35 20.39 -2.11
CA ARG A 110 -6.67 20.27 -2.74
C ARG A 110 -7.42 21.60 -2.59
N LYS A 111 -7.65 22.28 -3.72
CA LYS A 111 -8.33 23.59 -3.77
C LYS A 111 -9.67 23.61 -3.00
N SER A 112 -10.48 22.56 -3.14
CA SER A 112 -11.78 22.49 -2.46
C SER A 112 -11.68 22.44 -0.94
N VAL A 113 -10.61 21.84 -0.39
CA VAL A 113 -10.36 21.80 1.06
C VAL A 113 -9.89 23.17 1.54
N THR A 114 -8.96 23.80 0.82
CA THR A 114 -8.46 25.13 1.17
C THR A 114 -9.56 26.18 1.10
N GLU A 115 -10.44 26.13 0.09
CA GLU A 115 -11.59 27.05 -0.04
C GLU A 115 -12.64 26.84 1.07
N ALA A 116 -12.90 25.58 1.45
CA ALA A 116 -13.81 25.28 2.56
C ALA A 116 -13.26 25.79 3.90
N ALA A 117 -11.96 25.60 4.14
CA ALA A 117 -11.29 26.05 5.36
C ALA A 117 -11.27 27.57 5.48
N THR A 118 -10.93 28.31 4.41
CA THR A 118 -10.94 29.78 4.44
C THR A 118 -12.34 30.33 4.64
N LYS A 119 -13.34 29.76 3.96
CA LYS A 119 -14.75 30.16 4.14
C LYS A 119 -15.23 29.92 5.57
N LYS A 120 -14.84 28.80 6.18
CA LYS A 120 -15.18 28.49 7.57
C LYS A 120 -14.51 29.46 8.55
N LEU A 121 -13.22 29.77 8.35
CA LEU A 121 -12.51 30.76 9.16
C LEU A 121 -13.20 32.13 9.11
N GLU A 122 -13.55 32.62 7.92
CA GLU A 122 -14.28 33.88 7.79
C GLU A 122 -15.64 33.85 8.51
N THR A 123 -16.37 32.73 8.48
CA THR A 123 -17.66 32.62 9.19
C THR A 123 -17.49 32.60 10.70
N LEU A 124 -16.44 31.97 11.23
CA LEU A 124 -16.14 31.96 12.65
C LEU A 124 -15.62 33.32 13.15
N GLU A 125 -14.87 34.05 12.33
CA GLU A 125 -14.43 35.42 12.64
C GLU A 125 -15.55 36.45 12.54
N LYS A 126 -16.54 36.24 11.65
CA LYS A 126 -17.71 37.11 11.49
C LYS A 126 -18.85 36.81 12.46
N GLN A 127 -18.71 35.85 13.37
CA GLN A 127 -19.64 35.69 14.50
C GLN A 127 -19.20 36.60 15.65
N PRO A 128 -19.77 37.81 15.81
CA PRO A 128 -19.60 38.55 17.05
C PRO A 128 -20.21 37.74 18.20
N SER A 129 -19.53 37.79 19.34
CA SER A 129 -19.93 37.21 20.62
C SER A 129 -21.36 37.54 21.03
#